data_AF-A0A5J4WX82-F1
#
_entry.id   AF-A0A5J4WX82-F1
#
_cell.length_a   1.000
_cell.length_b   1.000
_cell.length_c   1.000
_cell.angle_alpha   90.00
_cell.angle_beta   90.00
_cell.angle_gamma   90.00
#
_symmetry.space_group_name_H-M   'P 1'
#
loop_
_entity.id
_entity.type
_entity.pdbx_description
1 polymer ?
#
loop_
_entity_poly.entity_id
_entity_poly.type
_entity_poly.pdbx_seq_one_letter_code
_entity_poly.pdbx_strand_id
1 'polypeptide(L)'
;MIPIKEATEFEKTKQRNVSLRSYQTEMVEIATKNNSICFLQTGSGKTLVAVYVIKHIIENSDQKIRKKVVFLAPQVLIALQQFEVISATLPYKSGVYYGDDSINEWDAQHWKTEIEERDILIFVSEVFLHVVSHIYLTLDSISLIVFDECHHCQKDDIYARIMKTFYHGGVQTQIFSNKPRILGLTASPCMQAGKQKNQIKFIEDLFDSQLITPTKNVKLL
;
A
#
# COMPACT_ATOMS: atom_id res chain seq x y z
N MET A 1 -26.12 20.27 -25.46
CA MET A 1 -26.29 18.92 -26.03
C MET A 1 -25.03 18.64 -26.85
N ILE A 2 -24.05 17.96 -26.25
CA ILE A 2 -22.72 17.73 -26.83
C ILE A 2 -22.71 16.30 -27.43
N PRO A 3 -22.13 16.05 -28.62
CA PRO A 3 -22.42 14.84 -29.39
C PRO A 3 -21.76 13.58 -28.83
N ILE A 4 -22.51 12.47 -28.89
CA ILE A 4 -22.23 11.13 -28.38
C ILE A 4 -21.24 10.37 -29.31
N LYS A 5 -20.03 10.90 -29.51
CA LYS A 5 -18.99 10.21 -30.33
C LYS A 5 -17.60 10.09 -29.69
N GLU A 6 -17.34 10.70 -28.54
CA GLU A 6 -16.05 10.58 -27.84
C GLU A 6 -16.05 9.55 -26.68
N ALA A 7 -17.21 9.00 -26.33
CA ALA A 7 -17.33 8.00 -25.25
C ALA A 7 -16.75 6.62 -25.59
N THR A 8 -16.54 6.31 -26.88
CA THR A 8 -16.15 4.96 -27.33
C THR A 8 -14.65 4.67 -27.29
N GLU A 9 -13.81 5.69 -27.08
CA GLU A 9 -12.36 5.51 -26.94
C GLU A 9 -11.92 5.49 -25.46
N PHE A 10 -12.65 6.19 -24.58
CA PHE A 10 -12.44 6.19 -23.13
C PHE A 10 -12.89 4.88 -22.45
N GLU A 11 -13.85 4.16 -23.03
CA GLU A 11 -14.32 2.87 -22.52
C GLU A 11 -13.45 1.68 -22.96
N LYS A 12 -12.60 1.85 -23.99
CA LYS A 12 -11.75 0.77 -24.53
C LYS A 12 -10.46 0.52 -23.73
N THR A 13 -10.13 1.36 -22.75
CA THR A 13 -8.91 1.22 -21.93
C THR A 13 -9.09 0.38 -20.66
N LYS A 14 -10.31 -0.10 -20.36
CA LYS A 14 -10.67 -0.69 -19.06
C LYS A 14 -10.24 -2.14 -18.81
N GLN A 15 -9.50 -2.79 -19.71
CA GLN A 15 -8.99 -4.15 -19.53
C GLN A 15 -7.67 -4.37 -20.28
N ARG A 16 -6.59 -3.68 -19.85
CA ARG A 16 -5.25 -4.19 -20.15
C ARG A 16 -4.95 -5.31 -19.15
N ASN A 17 -5.21 -6.56 -19.53
CA ASN A 17 -4.65 -7.73 -18.83
C ASN A 17 -3.13 -7.73 -19.04
N VAL A 18 -2.41 -6.93 -18.27
CA VAL A 18 -0.95 -6.87 -18.29
C VAL A 18 -0.43 -8.16 -17.65
N SER A 19 0.11 -9.07 -18.46
CA SER A 19 0.73 -10.30 -17.93
C SER A 19 1.94 -9.96 -17.07
N LEU A 20 2.02 -10.55 -15.87
CA LEU A 20 3.17 -10.43 -14.99
C LEU A 20 4.39 -11.14 -15.58
N ARG A 21 5.55 -10.51 -15.44
CA ARG A 21 6.83 -11.19 -15.69
C ARG A 21 7.06 -12.26 -14.63
N SER A 22 7.84 -13.29 -14.94
CA SER A 22 8.12 -14.42 -14.03
C SER A 22 8.61 -13.99 -12.64
N TYR A 23 9.48 -12.98 -12.57
CA TYR A 23 9.95 -12.42 -11.30
C TYR A 23 8.83 -11.67 -10.55
N GLN A 24 7.89 -11.02 -11.24
CA GLN A 24 6.76 -10.35 -10.60
C GLN A 24 5.78 -11.37 -10.04
N THR A 25 5.50 -12.45 -10.80
CA THR A 25 4.66 -13.56 -10.34
C THR A 25 5.22 -14.19 -9.06
N GLU A 26 6.53 -14.47 -9.02
CA GLU A 26 7.19 -14.99 -7.82
C GLU A 26 7.01 -14.07 -6.61
N MET A 27 7.23 -12.77 -6.79
CA MET A 27 7.09 -11.80 -5.70
C MET A 27 5.64 -11.69 -5.20
N VAL A 28 4.67 -11.73 -6.11
CA VAL A 28 3.24 -11.75 -5.76
C VAL A 28 2.91 -13.02 -4.97
N GLU A 29 3.34 -14.20 -5.42
CA GLU A 29 3.09 -15.48 -4.75
C GLU A 29 3.61 -15.52 -3.30
N ILE A 30 4.74 -14.87 -3.03
CA ILE A 30 5.30 -14.78 -1.69
C ILE A 30 4.56 -13.73 -0.85
N ALA A 31 4.33 -12.53 -1.41
CA ALA A 31 3.70 -11.40 -0.72
C ALA A 31 2.22 -11.64 -0.37
N THR A 32 1.51 -12.49 -1.12
CA THR A 32 0.14 -12.88 -0.78
C THR A 32 0.06 -13.86 0.38
N LYS A 33 1.16 -14.54 0.73
CA LYS A 33 1.22 -15.54 1.81
C LYS A 33 1.87 -15.01 3.08
N ASN A 34 2.91 -14.19 2.96
CA ASN A 34 3.65 -13.62 4.09
C ASN A 34 3.75 -12.08 4.05
N ASN A 35 3.97 -11.47 5.21
CA ASN A 35 4.42 -10.08 5.28
C ASN A 35 5.79 -9.96 4.58
N SER A 36 5.90 -9.06 3.61
CA SER A 36 7.03 -9.05 2.67
C SER A 36 7.50 -7.64 2.39
N ILE A 37 8.81 -7.43 2.30
CA ILE A 37 9.42 -6.24 1.71
C ILE A 37 9.98 -6.64 0.35
N CYS A 38 9.30 -6.23 -0.72
CA CYS A 38 9.68 -6.52 -2.09
C CYS A 38 10.78 -5.56 -2.57
N PHE A 39 12.00 -6.07 -2.71
CA PHE A 39 13.07 -5.33 -3.36
C PHE A 39 13.06 -5.58 -4.88
N LEU A 40 12.76 -4.52 -5.64
CA LEU A 40 12.74 -4.52 -7.09
C LEU A 40 13.31 -3.20 -7.61
N GLN A 41 14.22 -3.25 -8.58
CA GLN A 41 14.84 -2.06 -9.16
C GLN A 41 13.79 -1.06 -9.70
N THR A 42 14.19 0.20 -9.82
CA THR A 42 13.36 1.23 -10.47
C THR A 42 13.06 0.82 -11.91
N GLY A 43 11.82 1.04 -12.36
CA GLY A 43 11.38 0.62 -13.69
C GLY A 43 11.02 -0.88 -13.81
N SER A 44 11.23 -1.70 -12.78
CA SER A 44 10.88 -3.14 -12.82
C SER A 44 9.38 -3.43 -12.61
N GLY A 45 8.55 -2.39 -12.43
CA GLY A 45 7.10 -2.53 -12.24
C GLY A 45 6.68 -2.93 -10.82
N LYS A 46 7.22 -2.26 -9.80
CA LYS A 46 6.84 -2.43 -8.37
C LYS A 46 5.34 -2.24 -8.14
N THR A 47 4.77 -1.17 -8.71
CA THR A 47 3.34 -0.88 -8.63
C THR A 47 2.50 -2.05 -9.13
N LEU A 48 2.92 -2.75 -10.20
CA LEU A 48 2.17 -3.87 -10.74
C LEU A 48 2.15 -5.06 -9.76
N VAL A 49 3.25 -5.31 -9.04
CA VAL A 49 3.27 -6.31 -7.94
C VAL A 49 2.27 -5.91 -6.86
N ALA A 50 2.27 -4.64 -6.44
CA ALA A 50 1.31 -4.14 -5.45
C ALA A 50 -0.14 -4.34 -5.91
N VAL A 51 -0.47 -3.95 -7.14
CA VAL A 51 -1.82 -4.12 -7.73
C VAL A 51 -2.29 -5.58 -7.67
N TYR A 52 -1.43 -6.53 -8.03
CA TYR A 52 -1.78 -7.95 -8.00
C TYR A 52 -1.91 -8.52 -6.59
N VAL A 53 -1.09 -8.07 -5.64
CA VAL A 53 -1.25 -8.45 -4.22
C VAL A 53 -2.55 -7.88 -3.66
N ILE A 54 -2.85 -6.60 -3.92
CA ILE A 54 -4.10 -5.94 -3.50
C ILE A 54 -5.30 -6.71 -4.04
N LYS A 55 -5.31 -7.02 -5.34
CA LYS A 55 -6.37 -7.81 -5.97
C LYS A 55 -6.56 -9.14 -5.26
N HIS A 56 -5.48 -9.91 -5.08
CA HIS A 56 -5.54 -11.21 -4.42
C HIS A 56 -6.10 -11.11 -2.99
N ILE A 57 -5.65 -10.13 -2.20
CA ILE A 57 -6.11 -9.97 -0.81
C ILE A 57 -7.60 -9.60 -0.76
N ILE A 58 -8.08 -8.73 -1.65
CA ILE A 58 -9.51 -8.37 -1.71
C ILE A 58 -10.35 -9.58 -2.12
N GLU A 59 -9.94 -10.31 -3.17
CA GLU A 59 -10.67 -11.49 -3.69
C GLU A 59 -10.72 -12.65 -2.70
N ASN A 60 -9.71 -12.78 -1.81
CA ASN A 60 -9.64 -13.85 -0.81
C ASN A 60 -10.05 -13.40 0.61
N SER A 61 -10.55 -12.17 0.75
CA SER A 61 -11.08 -11.67 2.03
C SER A 61 -12.51 -12.16 2.27
N ASP A 62 -12.89 -12.31 3.55
CA ASP A 62 -14.27 -12.62 3.93
C ASP A 62 -15.18 -11.45 3.53
N GLN A 63 -16.01 -11.67 2.52
CA GLN A 63 -16.90 -10.64 1.97
C GLN A 63 -17.93 -10.12 2.99
N LYS A 64 -18.16 -10.83 4.09
CA LYS A 64 -19.01 -10.34 5.19
C LYS A 64 -18.34 -9.23 5.99
N ILE A 65 -17.01 -9.21 6.00
CA ILE A 65 -16.18 -8.23 6.71
C ILE A 65 -15.47 -7.38 5.65
N ARG A 66 -16.08 -6.26 5.28
CA ARG A 66 -15.55 -5.36 4.24
C ARG A 66 -14.32 -4.59 4.74
N LYS A 67 -13.21 -5.31 4.92
CA LYS A 67 -11.91 -4.74 5.31
C LYS A 67 -11.35 -3.86 4.20
N LYS A 68 -10.59 -2.85 4.61
CA LYS A 68 -9.95 -1.88 3.72
C LYS A 68 -8.55 -2.34 3.34
N VAL A 69 -8.11 -1.95 2.15
CA VAL A 69 -6.71 -1.96 1.76
C VAL A 69 -6.18 -0.55 1.85
N VAL A 70 -5.02 -0.37 2.48
CA VAL A 70 -4.36 0.94 2.58
C VAL A 70 -3.08 0.92 1.76
N PHE A 71 -2.89 1.96 0.94
CA PHE A 71 -1.63 2.21 0.24
C PHE A 71 -1.04 3.53 0.75
N LEU A 72 0.19 3.49 1.25
CA LEU A 72 0.89 4.65 1.78
C LEU A 72 2.00 5.09 0.83
N ALA A 73 1.97 6.39 0.52
CA ALA A 73 3.00 7.05 -0.25
C ALA A 73 3.69 8.15 0.58
N PRO A 74 4.99 8.40 0.35
CA PRO A 74 5.73 9.42 1.10
C PRO A 74 5.40 10.85 0.64
N GLN A 75 4.84 11.03 -0.56
CA GLN A 75 4.59 12.35 -1.15
C GLN A 75 3.26 12.38 -1.92
N VAL A 76 2.66 13.59 -2.01
CA VAL A 76 1.39 13.84 -2.69
C VAL A 76 1.40 13.37 -4.15
N LEU A 77 2.42 13.76 -4.93
CA LEU A 77 2.51 13.40 -6.34
C LEU A 77 2.57 11.87 -6.53
N ILE A 78 3.30 11.17 -5.66
CA ILE A 78 3.37 9.71 -5.69
C ILE A 78 2.01 9.11 -5.35
N ALA A 79 1.32 9.61 -4.32
CA ALA A 79 -0.03 9.15 -3.97
C ALA A 79 -1.01 9.29 -5.15
N LEU A 80 -0.99 10.43 -5.84
CA LEU A 80 -1.83 10.67 -7.02
C LEU A 80 -1.52 9.72 -8.19
N GLN A 81 -0.23 9.49 -8.48
CA GLN A 81 0.19 8.55 -9.51
C GLN A 81 -0.23 7.11 -9.20
N GLN A 82 -0.07 6.68 -7.95
CA GLN A 82 -0.48 5.33 -7.53
C GLN A 82 -2.00 5.19 -7.57
N PHE A 83 -2.76 6.23 -7.20
CA PHE A 83 -4.21 6.26 -7.32
C PHE A 83 -4.67 6.09 -8.77
N GLU A 84 -4.08 6.81 -9.71
CA GLU A 84 -4.41 6.68 -11.14
C GLU A 84 -4.21 5.25 -11.64
N VAL A 85 -3.06 4.64 -11.35
CA VAL A 85 -2.75 3.27 -11.77
C VAL A 85 -3.69 2.25 -11.12
N ILE A 86 -3.91 2.36 -9.80
CA ILE A 86 -4.73 1.41 -9.05
C ILE A 86 -6.20 1.50 -9.48
N SER A 87 -6.75 2.71 -9.58
CA SER A 87 -8.15 2.94 -9.96
C SER A 87 -8.45 2.57 -11.41
N ALA A 88 -7.49 2.73 -12.32
CA ALA A 88 -7.62 2.30 -13.71
C ALA A 88 -7.51 0.78 -13.87
N THR A 89 -6.79 0.10 -12.99
CA THR A 89 -6.49 -1.34 -13.14
C THR A 89 -7.44 -2.24 -12.35
N LEU A 90 -7.88 -1.80 -11.17
CA LEU A 90 -8.72 -2.60 -10.28
C LEU A 90 -10.18 -2.11 -10.29
N PRO A 91 -11.17 -3.02 -10.34
CA PRO A 91 -12.59 -2.64 -10.37
C PRO A 91 -13.15 -2.30 -8.97
N TYR A 92 -12.30 -1.86 -8.03
CA TYR A 92 -12.69 -1.56 -6.65
C TYR A 92 -12.75 -0.05 -6.40
N LYS A 93 -13.64 0.38 -5.50
CA LYS A 93 -13.77 1.81 -5.19
C LYS A 93 -12.52 2.27 -4.46
N SER A 94 -11.84 3.27 -5.01
CA SER A 94 -10.60 3.83 -4.47
C SER A 94 -10.74 5.32 -4.15
N GLY A 95 -10.07 5.78 -3.11
CA GLY A 95 -9.96 7.20 -2.76
C GLY A 95 -8.51 7.57 -2.46
N VAL A 96 -8.14 8.82 -2.76
CA VAL A 96 -6.80 9.36 -2.48
C VAL A 96 -6.91 10.54 -1.53
N TYR A 97 -6.08 10.55 -0.50
CA TYR A 97 -6.16 11.52 0.60
C TYR A 97 -4.77 12.07 0.90
N TYR A 98 -4.63 13.38 0.73
CA TYR A 98 -3.41 14.14 0.99
C TYR A 98 -3.80 15.43 1.72
N GLY A 99 -2.87 16.04 2.48
CA GLY A 99 -3.19 17.19 3.33
C GLY A 99 -3.44 18.47 2.54
N ASP A 100 -4.59 18.56 1.88
CA ASP A 100 -5.14 19.83 1.39
C ASP A 100 -6.06 20.47 2.44
N ASP A 101 -6.42 21.74 2.22
CA ASP A 101 -7.24 22.50 3.16
C ASP A 101 -8.60 21.83 3.42
N SER A 102 -9.14 21.11 2.43
CA SER A 102 -10.45 20.46 2.55
C SER A 102 -10.44 19.29 3.52
N ILE A 103 -9.39 18.46 3.50
CA ILE A 103 -9.27 17.27 4.35
C ILE A 103 -9.03 17.64 5.81
N ASN A 104 -8.38 18.78 6.07
CA ASN A 104 -8.15 19.26 7.43
C ASN A 104 -9.44 19.75 8.12
N GLU A 105 -10.49 20.05 7.36
CA GLU A 105 -11.79 20.49 7.88
C GLU A 105 -12.77 19.33 8.12
N TRP A 106 -12.42 18.09 7.73
CA TRP A 106 -13.31 16.95 7.86
C TRP A 106 -13.51 16.55 9.33
N ASP A 107 -14.78 16.45 9.71
CA ASP A 107 -15.17 15.87 10.98
C ASP A 107 -15.14 14.32 10.96
N ALA A 108 -15.38 13.71 12.11
CA ALA A 108 -15.41 12.27 12.26
C ALA A 108 -16.47 11.58 11.37
N GLN A 109 -17.58 12.26 11.08
CA GLN A 109 -18.66 11.69 10.28
C GLN A 109 -18.27 11.63 8.80
N HIS A 110 -17.66 12.70 8.27
CA HIS A 110 -17.16 12.74 6.90
C HIS A 110 -16.10 11.67 6.66
N TRP A 111 -15.12 11.54 7.58
CA TRP A 111 -14.12 10.47 7.50
C TRP A 111 -14.75 9.08 7.46
N LYS A 112 -15.73 8.84 8.33
CA LYS A 112 -16.43 7.56 8.39
C LYS A 112 -17.14 7.25 7.07
N THR A 113 -17.88 8.21 6.51
CA THR A 113 -18.58 8.03 5.22
C THR A 113 -17.59 7.75 4.09
N GLU A 114 -16.52 8.53 3.97
CA GLU A 114 -15.51 8.32 2.93
C GLU A 114 -14.84 6.94 3.04
N ILE A 115 -14.42 6.56 4.25
CA ILE A 115 -13.79 5.25 4.50
C ILE A 115 -14.76 4.10 4.19
N GLU A 116 -16.03 4.21 4.60
CA GLU A 116 -17.04 3.18 4.39
C GLU A 116 -17.31 2.93 2.90
N GLU A 117 -17.31 3.98 2.08
CA GLU A 117 -17.60 3.87 0.65
C GLU A 117 -16.49 3.24 -0.18
N ARG A 118 -15.22 3.35 0.23
CA ARG A 118 -14.06 2.86 -0.52
C ARG A 118 -13.61 1.47 -0.06
N ASP A 119 -12.99 0.71 -0.96
CA ASP A 119 -12.33 -0.56 -0.67
C ASP A 119 -10.81 -0.36 -0.52
N ILE A 120 -10.26 0.58 -1.30
CA ILE A 120 -8.83 0.91 -1.31
C ILE A 120 -8.65 2.39 -0.95
N LEU A 121 -7.84 2.66 0.06
CA LEU A 121 -7.55 4.00 0.56
C LEU A 121 -6.07 4.32 0.31
N ILE A 122 -5.78 5.31 -0.52
CA ILE A 122 -4.43 5.76 -0.83
C ILE A 122 -4.17 7.02 0.00
N PHE A 123 -3.18 6.98 0.88
CA PHE A 123 -2.85 8.10 1.75
C PHE A 123 -1.43 8.60 1.51
N VAL A 124 -1.26 9.92 1.61
CA VAL A 124 0.02 10.45 2.08
C VAL A 124 0.20 10.05 3.54
N SER A 125 1.39 9.57 3.86
CA SER A 125 1.73 8.93 5.15
C SER A 125 1.30 9.72 6.39
N GLU A 126 1.44 11.05 6.35
CA GLU A 126 1.05 11.94 7.45
C GLU A 126 -0.47 11.97 7.68
N VAL A 127 -1.26 11.95 6.61
CA VAL A 127 -2.73 11.92 6.69
C VAL A 127 -3.18 10.59 7.29
N PHE A 128 -2.56 9.48 6.88
CA PHE A 128 -2.87 8.18 7.49
C PHE A 128 -2.56 8.18 8.99
N LEU A 129 -1.40 8.71 9.39
CA LEU A 129 -1.05 8.86 10.80
C LEU A 129 -2.11 9.66 11.57
N HIS A 130 -2.60 10.76 11.01
CA HIS A 130 -3.70 11.54 11.59
C HIS A 130 -4.99 10.72 11.74
N VAL A 131 -5.39 10.01 10.69
CA VAL A 131 -6.62 9.18 10.64
C VAL A 131 -6.60 8.08 11.71
N VAL A 132 -5.49 7.35 11.84
CA VAL A 132 -5.38 6.27 12.84
C VAL A 132 -5.21 6.80 14.27
N SER A 133 -4.57 7.97 14.44
CA SER A 133 -4.41 8.63 15.75
C SER A 133 -5.75 9.08 16.33
N HIS A 134 -6.68 9.50 15.48
CA HIS A 134 -8.03 9.91 15.87
C HIS A 134 -9.06 8.76 15.80
N ILE A 135 -8.62 7.54 15.49
CA ILE A 135 -9.48 6.33 15.44
C ILE A 135 -10.61 6.48 14.39
N TYR A 136 -10.36 7.22 13.31
CA TYR A 136 -11.27 7.26 12.16
C TYR A 136 -11.16 5.97 11.33
N LEU A 137 -9.98 5.33 11.38
CA LEU A 137 -9.70 4.01 10.81
C LEU A 137 -8.85 3.20 11.81
N THR A 138 -9.21 1.96 12.06
CA THR A 138 -8.49 1.06 12.97
C THR A 138 -7.79 -0.05 12.21
N LEU A 139 -6.66 -0.57 12.73
CA LEU A 139 -5.88 -1.58 12.01
C LEU A 139 -6.58 -2.92 11.83
N ASP A 140 -7.50 -3.29 12.73
CA ASP A 140 -8.29 -4.52 12.64
C ASP A 140 -9.27 -4.49 11.46
N SER A 141 -9.71 -3.30 11.06
CA SER A 141 -10.54 -3.07 9.86
C SER A 141 -9.76 -3.07 8.55
N ILE A 142 -8.42 -3.18 8.61
CA ILE A 142 -7.54 -3.21 7.45
C ILE A 142 -7.08 -4.66 7.18
N SER A 143 -7.07 -5.09 5.92
CA SER A 143 -6.57 -6.40 5.50
C SER A 143 -5.11 -6.35 5.04
N LEU A 144 -4.70 -5.23 4.43
CA LEU A 144 -3.36 -5.02 3.89
C LEU A 144 -2.97 -3.53 4.01
N ILE A 145 -1.73 -3.28 4.45
CA ILE A 145 -1.06 -1.98 4.32
C ILE A 145 0.12 -2.14 3.37
N VAL A 146 0.15 -1.33 2.31
CA VAL A 146 1.26 -1.23 1.37
C VAL A 146 2.07 0.01 1.70
N PHE A 147 3.38 -0.14 1.89
CA PHE A 147 4.33 0.96 2.14
C PHE A 147 5.23 1.15 0.92
N ASP A 148 5.00 2.22 0.16
CA ASP A 148 5.88 2.57 -0.96
C ASP A 148 7.12 3.31 -0.46
N GLU A 149 8.26 3.03 -1.08
CA GLU A 149 9.59 3.49 -0.66
C GLU A 149 9.91 3.28 0.83
N CYS A 150 9.55 2.10 1.34
CA CYS A 150 9.71 1.73 2.76
C CYS A 150 11.16 1.75 3.28
N HIS A 151 12.16 1.93 2.41
CA HIS A 151 13.57 2.03 2.78
C HIS A 151 13.97 3.38 3.36
N HIS A 152 13.13 4.41 3.23
CA HIS A 152 13.37 5.74 3.81
C HIS A 152 13.15 5.81 5.33
N CYS A 153 12.79 4.69 5.98
CA CYS A 153 12.53 4.63 7.42
C CYS A 153 13.81 4.78 8.26
N GLN A 154 14.21 6.01 8.61
CA GLN A 154 15.28 6.25 9.60
C GLN A 154 14.88 7.30 10.65
N LYS A 155 15.32 7.04 11.89
CA LYS A 155 15.41 7.93 13.07
C LYS A 155 14.14 8.61 13.60
N ASP A 156 13.14 8.95 12.79
CA ASP A 156 11.81 9.40 13.22
C ASP A 156 10.80 9.42 12.05
N ASP A 157 11.02 8.55 11.07
CA ASP A 157 10.16 8.43 9.90
C ASP A 157 8.70 8.10 10.26
N ILE A 158 7.77 8.64 9.48
CA ILE A 158 6.32 8.51 9.70
C ILE A 158 5.88 7.04 9.65
N TYR A 159 6.44 6.23 8.76
CA TYR A 159 6.15 4.79 8.74
C TYR A 159 6.63 4.12 10.02
N ALA A 160 7.81 4.50 10.52
CA ALA A 160 8.29 3.95 11.78
C ALA A 160 7.38 4.31 12.96
N ARG A 161 6.84 5.53 12.99
CA ARG A 161 5.86 5.96 14.01
C ARG A 161 4.56 5.18 13.89
N ILE A 162 4.04 4.98 12.68
CA ILE A 162 2.84 4.17 12.42
C ILE A 162 3.04 2.74 12.95
N MET A 163 4.14 2.08 12.56
CA MET A 163 4.41 0.70 12.94
C MET A 163 4.62 0.56 14.44
N LYS A 164 5.46 1.39 15.06
CA LYS A 164 5.75 1.29 16.50
C LYS A 164 4.51 1.58 17.35
N THR A 165 3.76 2.63 17.01
CA THR A 165 2.66 3.13 17.85
C THR A 165 1.41 2.27 17.71
N PHE A 166 1.07 1.86 16.47
CA PHE A 166 -0.22 1.24 16.21
C PHE A 166 -0.13 -0.25 15.87
N TYR A 167 0.90 -0.67 15.12
CA TYR A 167 1.05 -2.08 14.73
C TYR A 167 1.67 -2.95 15.83
N HIS A 168 2.75 -2.47 16.46
CA HIS A 168 3.50 -3.18 17.50
C HIS A 168 3.00 -2.88 18.90
N GLY A 169 2.88 -1.59 19.25
CA GLY A 169 2.59 -1.12 20.60
C GLY A 169 1.14 -0.66 20.86
N GLY A 170 0.24 -0.81 19.88
CA GLY A 170 -1.10 -0.26 19.98
C GLY A 170 -1.97 -1.01 20.97
N VAL A 171 -2.66 -0.29 21.86
CA VAL A 171 -3.77 -0.84 22.67
C VAL A 171 -4.80 -1.54 21.78
N GLN A 172 -5.00 -1.03 20.56
CA GLN A 172 -5.85 -1.66 19.54
C GLN A 172 -5.37 -3.06 19.14
N THR A 173 -4.07 -3.30 18.93
CA THR A 173 -3.56 -4.63 18.54
C THR A 173 -3.43 -5.60 19.72
N GLN A 174 -3.48 -5.12 20.96
CA GLN A 174 -3.61 -5.94 22.15
C GLN A 174 -5.06 -6.43 22.38
N ILE A 175 -6.04 -5.67 21.88
CA ILE A 175 -7.47 -5.99 22.00
C ILE A 175 -7.98 -6.80 20.80
N PHE A 176 -7.52 -6.47 19.59
CA PHE A 176 -7.93 -7.12 18.34
C PHE A 176 -6.87 -8.12 17.87
N SER A 177 -7.29 -9.38 17.70
CA SER A 177 -6.40 -10.51 17.41
C SER A 177 -5.83 -10.54 15.98
N ASN A 178 -6.36 -9.73 15.06
CA ASN A 178 -5.99 -9.77 13.64
C ASN A 178 -5.28 -8.49 13.20
N LYS A 179 -3.95 -8.58 13.00
CA LYS A 179 -3.14 -7.51 12.40
C LYS A 179 -3.31 -7.50 10.87
N PRO A 180 -3.23 -6.32 10.22
CA PRO A 180 -3.20 -6.27 8.77
C PRO A 180 -1.89 -6.89 8.25
N ARG A 181 -1.97 -7.44 7.04
CA ARG A 181 -0.78 -7.86 6.28
C ARG A 181 0.05 -6.63 5.90
N ILE A 182 1.37 -6.79 5.85
CA ILE A 182 2.30 -5.73 5.47
C ILE A 182 2.98 -6.07 4.14
N LEU A 183 2.96 -5.12 3.21
CA LEU A 183 3.73 -5.16 1.98
C LEU A 183 4.61 -3.91 1.87
N GLY A 184 5.91 -4.05 2.06
CA GLY A 184 6.88 -3.01 1.73
C GLY A 184 7.29 -3.09 0.26
N LEU A 185 7.41 -1.94 -0.41
CA LEU A 185 8.01 -1.83 -1.74
C LEU A 185 9.26 -0.97 -1.65
N THR A 186 10.35 -1.41 -2.27
CA THR A 186 11.58 -0.61 -2.30
C THR A 186 12.42 -0.85 -3.56
N ALA A 187 13.03 0.21 -4.07
CA ALA A 187 14.07 0.17 -5.10
C ALA A 187 15.49 0.10 -4.55
N SER A 188 15.67 0.24 -3.24
CA SER A 188 16.97 0.33 -2.59
C SER A 188 16.86 -0.19 -1.15
N PRO A 189 17.36 -1.38 -0.83
CA PRO A 189 17.23 -1.91 0.52
C PRO A 189 18.18 -1.21 1.51
N CYS A 190 19.24 -0.52 1.05
CA CYS A 190 20.27 0.08 1.90
C CYS A 190 20.96 1.28 1.23
N MET A 191 21.12 2.38 1.97
CA MET A 191 21.77 3.61 1.46
C MET A 191 23.25 3.75 1.85
N GLN A 192 23.86 2.84 2.64
CA GLN A 192 25.25 2.99 3.10
C GLN A 192 26.05 1.67 3.11
N ALA A 193 27.21 1.67 2.45
CA ALA A 193 28.17 0.58 2.49
C ALA A 193 28.72 0.37 3.92
N GLY A 194 28.72 -0.88 4.40
CA GLY A 194 29.26 -1.26 5.72
C GLY A 194 28.26 -1.47 6.86
N LYS A 195 26.99 -1.01 6.73
CA LYS A 195 25.93 -1.22 7.75
C LYS A 195 24.72 -2.03 7.26
N GLN A 196 24.83 -2.66 6.09
CA GLN A 196 23.69 -3.23 5.36
C GLN A 196 22.92 -4.30 6.16
N LYS A 197 23.60 -5.25 6.80
CA LYS A 197 22.93 -6.32 7.57
C LYS A 197 22.09 -5.78 8.73
N ASN A 198 22.60 -4.78 9.44
CA ASN A 198 21.88 -4.19 10.57
C ASN A 198 20.69 -3.35 10.09
N GLN A 199 20.82 -2.68 8.94
CA GLN A 199 19.73 -1.89 8.36
C GLN A 199 18.61 -2.78 7.83
N ILE A 200 18.94 -3.88 7.12
CA ILE A 200 17.94 -4.84 6.64
C ILE A 200 17.17 -5.42 7.83
N LYS A 201 17.89 -5.94 8.83
CA LYS A 201 17.26 -6.50 10.03
C LYS A 201 16.36 -5.48 10.73
N PHE A 202 16.81 -4.22 10.85
CA PHE A 202 16.00 -3.16 11.43
C PHE A 202 14.69 -2.93 10.65
N ILE A 203 14.74 -2.91 9.32
CA ILE A 203 13.55 -2.71 8.48
C ILE A 203 12.63 -3.93 8.58
N GLU A 204 13.18 -5.15 8.55
CA GLU A 204 12.41 -6.39 8.73
C GLU A 204 11.68 -6.43 10.08
N ASP A 205 12.39 -6.13 11.17
CA ASP A 205 11.83 -6.05 12.53
C ASP A 205 10.76 -4.94 12.62
N LEU A 206 11.02 -3.78 12.01
CA LEU A 206 10.09 -2.64 12.02
C LEU A 206 8.77 -2.96 11.29
N PHE A 207 8.87 -3.57 10.11
CA PHE A 207 7.72 -3.89 9.27
C PHE A 207 7.09 -5.26 9.57
N ASP A 208 7.63 -6.02 10.52
CA ASP A 208 7.24 -7.41 10.79
C ASP A 208 7.18 -8.23 9.49
N SER A 209 8.22 -8.08 8.66
CA SER A 209 8.24 -8.51 7.26
C SER A 209 9.60 -9.06 6.89
N GLN A 210 9.65 -9.97 5.91
CA GLN A 210 10.91 -10.48 5.36
C GLN A 210 11.27 -9.76 4.06
N LEU A 211 12.55 -9.38 3.91
CA LEU A 211 13.07 -8.85 2.66
C LEU A 211 13.13 -9.98 1.62
N ILE A 212 12.43 -9.79 0.51
CA ILE A 212 12.40 -10.75 -0.59
C ILE A 212 12.97 -10.11 -1.86
N THR A 213 13.75 -10.89 -2.59
CA THR A 213 14.38 -10.52 -3.85
C THR A 213 14.06 -11.59 -4.88
N PRO A 214 13.80 -11.24 -6.15
CA PRO A 214 13.48 -12.26 -7.14
C PRO A 214 14.63 -13.24 -7.35
N THR A 215 14.31 -14.53 -7.38
CA THR A 215 15.27 -15.59 -7.71
C THR A 215 15.16 -16.01 -9.18
N LYS A 216 13.99 -15.83 -9.80
CA LYS A 216 13.76 -16.14 -11.21
C LYS A 216 14.23 -14.98 -12.10
N ASN A 217 15.10 -15.31 -13.06
CA ASN A 217 15.61 -14.39 -14.09
C ASN A 217 16.32 -13.14 -13.56
N VAL A 218 17.36 -13.34 -12.75
CA VAL A 218 18.37 -12.30 -12.42
C VAL A 218 19.33 -12.10 -13.61
N LYS A 219 18.78 -11.81 -14.80
CA LYS A 219 19.51 -10.97 -15.75
C LYS A 219 18.99 -9.57 -15.50
N LEU A 220 19.55 -8.95 -14.46
CA LEU A 220 19.55 -7.49 -14.34
C LEU A 220 20.10 -6.98 -15.67
N LEU A 221 19.22 -6.44 -16.51
CA LEU A 221 19.60 -5.78 -17.75
C LEU A 221 20.47 -4.57 -17.43
#